data_AF-M8DIQ8-F1
#
_entry.id   AF-M8DIQ8-F1
#
_cell.length_a   1.000
_cell.length_b   1.000
_cell.length_c   1.000
_cell.angle_alpha   90.00
_cell.angle_beta   90.00
_cell.angle_gamma   90.00
#
_symmetry.space_group_name_H-M   'P 1'
#
loop_
_entity.id
_entity.type
_entity.pdbx_description
1 polymer ?
#
loop_
_entity_poly.entity_id
_entity_poly.type
_entity_poly.pdbx_seq_one_letter_code
_entity_poly.pdbx_strand_id
1 'polypeptide(L)'
;MYVVVREETEGVLVHVMGEKLALGKDGAFLLPGRLIHALKPEDLPEGVSFSLEDTLPCGAGFYQEDHVVFRREEKSLAFQVDVTSSYDPETWDGLFPLGDTLRARYHVLKTIRDIDISAVCLDEKAFLLSYRLHWQALEEEDLDSMLLAVCVAIGTLENRGNERLWYGGRDENGGNDFCP
;
A
#
# COMPACT_ATOMS: atom_id res chain seq x y z
N MET A 1 -0.06 -20.62 16.98
CA MET A 1 -0.45 -20.38 15.59
C MET A 1 -1.53 -19.31 15.62
N TYR A 2 -1.17 -18.08 15.26
CA TYR A 2 -2.04 -16.92 15.41
C TYR A 2 -2.97 -16.72 14.22
N VAL A 3 -2.56 -17.15 13.02
CA VAL A 3 -3.38 -17.11 11.80
C VAL A 3 -3.71 -18.52 11.34
N VAL A 4 -4.96 -18.76 10.98
CA VAL A 4 -5.47 -20.05 10.49
C VAL A 4 -6.19 -19.84 9.16
N VAL A 5 -5.69 -20.50 8.11
CA VAL A 5 -6.33 -20.55 6.80
C VAL A 5 -7.04 -21.88 6.64
N ARG A 6 -8.29 -21.87 6.18
CA ARG A 6 -9.08 -23.06 5.86
C ARG A 6 -9.69 -22.93 4.47
N GLU A 7 -9.53 -23.98 3.67
CA GLU A 7 -10.28 -24.11 2.42
C GLU A 7 -11.61 -24.77 2.72
N GLU A 8 -12.70 -24.08 2.38
CA GLU A 8 -14.06 -24.58 2.46
C GLU A 8 -14.68 -24.63 1.06
N THR A 9 -15.82 -25.32 0.94
CA THR A 9 -16.50 -25.52 -0.36
C THR A 9 -16.91 -24.21 -1.03
N GLU A 10 -17.09 -23.14 -0.24
CA GLU A 10 -17.50 -21.81 -0.69
C GLU A 10 -16.32 -20.82 -0.83
N GLY A 11 -15.09 -21.21 -0.49
CA GLY A 11 -13.91 -20.36 -0.60
C GLY A 11 -12.91 -20.52 0.54
N VAL A 12 -11.98 -19.57 0.64
CA VAL A 12 -10.95 -19.54 1.70
C VAL A 12 -11.47 -18.75 2.88
N LEU A 13 -11.34 -19.31 4.09
CA LEU A 13 -11.58 -18.61 5.35
C LEU A 13 -10.26 -18.34 6.08
N VAL A 14 -10.06 -17.11 6.53
CA VAL A 14 -8.92 -16.72 7.35
C VAL A 14 -9.41 -16.31 8.73
N HIS A 15 -8.80 -16.89 9.76
CA HIS A 15 -8.99 -16.49 11.14
C HIS A 15 -7.69 -15.95 11.72
N VAL A 16 -7.75 -14.84 12.43
CA VAL A 16 -6.62 -14.27 13.16
C VAL A 16 -7.01 -14.20 14.62
N MET A 17 -6.21 -14.81 15.49
CA MET A 17 -6.48 -14.86 16.94
C MET A 17 -7.87 -15.43 17.28
N GLY A 18 -8.40 -16.32 16.43
CA GLY A 18 -9.74 -16.92 16.57
C GLY A 18 -10.88 -16.08 15.99
N GLU A 19 -10.60 -14.87 15.51
CA GLU A 19 -11.58 -14.01 14.85
C GLU A 19 -11.59 -14.25 13.34
N LYS A 20 -12.76 -14.48 12.74
CA LYS A 20 -12.92 -14.65 11.30
C LYS A 20 -12.78 -13.29 10.60
N LEU A 21 -11.84 -13.18 9.68
CA LEU A 21 -11.68 -11.96 8.88
C LEU A 21 -12.74 -11.86 7.78
N ALA A 22 -13.18 -10.63 7.52
CA ALA A 22 -14.01 -10.31 6.36
C ALA A 22 -13.16 -10.28 5.09
N LEU A 23 -13.73 -10.70 3.97
CA LEU A 23 -13.11 -10.54 2.66
C LEU A 23 -13.53 -9.19 2.07
N GLY A 24 -12.55 -8.35 1.77
CA GLY A 24 -12.71 -7.08 1.06
C GLY A 24 -13.15 -7.28 -0.39
N LYS A 25 -13.63 -6.20 -1.01
CA LYS A 25 -14.12 -6.21 -2.40
C LYS A 25 -13.02 -6.48 -3.44
N ASP A 26 -11.78 -6.22 -3.05
CA ASP A 26 -10.54 -6.42 -3.78
C ASP A 26 -9.96 -7.83 -3.63
N GLY A 27 -10.61 -8.69 -2.84
CA GLY A 27 -10.14 -10.04 -2.56
C GLY A 27 -9.05 -10.12 -1.50
N ALA A 28 -8.73 -9.03 -0.80
CA ALA A 28 -7.87 -9.03 0.37
C ALA A 28 -8.69 -9.23 1.65
N PHE A 29 -8.15 -9.94 2.63
CA PHE A 29 -8.79 -10.07 3.94
C PHE A 29 -8.53 -8.81 4.77
N LEU A 30 -9.60 -8.25 5.35
CA LEU A 30 -9.53 -7.08 6.21
C LEU A 30 -8.90 -7.51 7.54
N LEU A 31 -7.67 -7.04 7.80
CA LEU A 31 -6.93 -7.28 9.04
C LEU A 31 -7.14 -6.09 9.97
N PRO A 32 -7.82 -6.27 11.11
CA PRO A 32 -8.01 -5.17 12.05
C PRO A 32 -6.71 -4.80 12.75
N GLY A 33 -6.41 -3.50 12.83
CA GLY A 33 -5.17 -2.97 13.38
C GLY A 33 -4.94 -3.37 14.83
N ARG A 34 -6.01 -3.48 15.63
CA ARG A 34 -5.92 -3.97 17.02
C ARG A 34 -5.31 -5.37 17.14
N LEU A 35 -5.35 -6.21 16.09
CA LEU A 35 -4.78 -7.56 16.12
C LEU A 35 -3.31 -7.59 15.69
N ILE A 36 -2.82 -6.53 15.03
CA ILE A 36 -1.50 -6.49 14.38
C ILE A 36 -0.35 -6.54 15.37
N HIS A 37 -0.45 -5.86 16.52
CA HIS A 37 0.61 -5.84 17.53
C HIS A 37 1.00 -7.23 18.08
N ALA A 38 0.12 -8.22 17.94
CA ALA A 38 0.35 -9.58 18.42
C ALA A 38 0.97 -10.49 17.34
N LEU A 39 1.13 -9.99 16.11
CA LEU A 39 1.58 -10.74 14.95
C LEU A 39 3.01 -10.38 14.57
N LYS A 40 3.72 -11.38 14.08
CA LYS A 40 4.95 -11.21 13.31
C LYS A 40 4.66 -11.31 11.80
N PRO A 41 5.56 -10.78 10.95
CA PRO A 41 5.47 -10.96 9.51
C PRO A 41 5.36 -12.45 9.11
N GLU A 42 6.09 -13.37 9.76
CA GLU A 42 5.99 -14.80 9.47
C GLU A 42 4.66 -15.46 9.85
N ASP A 43 3.87 -14.85 10.74
CA ASP A 43 2.55 -15.37 11.12
C ASP A 43 1.54 -15.23 9.97
N LEU A 44 1.78 -14.31 9.03
CA LEU A 44 0.94 -14.16 7.86
C LEU A 44 1.19 -15.30 6.85
N PRO A 45 0.12 -15.95 6.34
CA PRO A 45 0.25 -17.01 5.36
C PRO A 45 0.76 -16.49 4.01
N GLU A 46 1.56 -17.30 3.33
CA GLU A 46 2.12 -17.00 2.01
C GLU A 46 1.00 -16.86 0.97
N GLY A 47 1.13 -15.86 0.09
CA GLY A 47 0.22 -15.66 -1.04
C GLY A 47 -1.19 -15.17 -0.68
N VAL A 48 -1.53 -15.04 0.60
CA VAL A 48 -2.80 -14.47 1.05
C VAL A 48 -2.65 -12.96 1.16
N SER A 49 -3.57 -12.25 0.50
CA SER A 49 -3.63 -10.79 0.53
C SER A 49 -4.37 -10.29 1.77
N PHE A 50 -3.83 -9.27 2.40
CA PHE A 50 -4.42 -8.55 3.52
C PHE A 50 -4.47 -7.05 3.23
N SER A 51 -5.45 -6.37 3.81
CA SER A 51 -5.51 -4.92 3.86
C SER A 51 -5.85 -4.49 5.29
N LEU A 52 -5.37 -3.31 5.69
CA LEU A 52 -5.65 -2.79 7.03
C LEU A 52 -7.11 -2.32 7.08
N GLU A 53 -7.90 -2.84 8.02
CA GLU A 53 -9.32 -2.45 8.15
C GLU A 53 -9.50 -1.02 8.68
N ASP A 54 -8.62 -0.62 9.60
CA ASP A 54 -8.68 0.64 10.34
C ASP A 54 -7.29 1.28 10.46
N THR A 55 -6.83 1.56 11.68
CA THR A 55 -5.51 2.12 11.96
C THR A 55 -4.70 1.15 12.78
N LEU A 56 -3.37 1.20 12.63
CA LEU A 56 -2.43 0.56 13.54
C LEU A 56 -2.71 0.98 14.99
N PRO A 57 -2.30 0.17 15.99
CA PRO A 57 -2.51 0.47 17.41
C PRO A 57 -1.96 1.83 17.87
N CYS A 58 -0.91 2.32 17.21
CA CYS A 58 -0.35 3.65 17.46
C CYS A 58 -1.18 4.81 16.86
N GLY A 59 -2.27 4.52 16.15
CA GLY A 59 -3.13 5.46 15.46
C GLY A 59 -2.67 5.83 14.04
N ALA A 60 -1.53 5.30 13.59
CA ALA A 60 -1.09 5.46 12.20
C ALA A 60 -1.94 4.62 11.24
N GLY A 61 -2.11 5.10 10.02
CA GLY A 61 -2.84 4.38 8.97
C GLY A 61 -2.49 4.95 7.60
N PHE A 62 -3.14 4.41 6.59
CA PHE A 62 -3.04 4.92 5.22
C PHE A 62 -4.02 6.08 5.01
N TYR A 63 -3.74 6.91 4.00
CA TYR A 63 -4.67 7.97 3.62
C TYR A 63 -6.00 7.37 3.11
N GLN A 64 -7.07 8.16 3.16
CA GLN A 64 -8.41 7.67 2.81
C GLN A 64 -8.51 7.28 1.33
N GLU A 65 -7.77 7.97 0.47
CA GLU A 65 -7.62 7.70 -0.96
C GLU A 65 -6.77 6.45 -1.26
N ASP A 66 -5.98 5.98 -0.28
CA ASP A 66 -5.01 4.91 -0.47
C ASP A 66 -5.61 3.56 -0.10
N HIS A 67 -5.75 2.72 -1.12
CA HIS A 67 -6.04 1.32 -0.92
C HIS A 67 -4.74 0.52 -0.93
N VAL A 68 -4.36 -0.01 0.24
CA VAL A 68 -3.10 -0.75 0.43
C VAL A 68 -3.37 -2.22 0.72
N VAL A 69 -2.84 -3.07 -0.15
CA VAL A 69 -2.88 -4.52 -0.03
C VAL A 69 -1.46 -5.04 0.15
N PHE A 70 -1.24 -5.87 1.15
CA PHE A 70 0.05 -6.51 1.39
C PHE A 70 -0.10 -8.01 1.45
N ARG A 71 0.89 -8.72 0.91
CA ARG A 71 0.95 -10.19 0.91
C ARG A 71 2.37 -10.67 1.10
N ARG A 72 2.56 -11.73 1.89
CA ARG A 72 3.87 -12.35 2.06
C ARG A 72 4.21 -13.18 0.82
N GLU A 73 5.42 -13.00 0.32
CA GLU A 73 5.95 -13.76 -0.81
C GLU A 73 6.29 -15.20 -0.42
N GLU A 74 6.25 -16.11 -1.41
CA GLU A 74 6.52 -17.52 -1.18
C GLU A 74 7.91 -17.76 -0.62
N LYS A 75 8.01 -18.55 0.46
CA LYS A 75 9.26 -18.96 1.11
C LYS A 75 10.16 -17.78 1.51
N SER A 76 9.56 -16.63 1.80
CA SER A 76 10.25 -15.37 2.05
C SER A 76 9.61 -14.60 3.21
N LEU A 77 10.39 -13.71 3.84
CA LEU A 77 9.90 -12.63 4.71
C LEU A 77 9.66 -11.33 3.93
N ALA A 78 9.82 -11.36 2.61
CA ALA A 78 9.46 -10.27 1.74
C ALA A 78 7.94 -10.18 1.59
N PHE A 79 7.46 -8.95 1.47
CA PHE A 79 6.08 -8.60 1.21
C PHE A 79 5.99 -7.86 -0.10
N GLN A 80 5.01 -8.25 -0.91
CA GLN A 80 4.53 -7.38 -1.96
C GLN A 80 3.46 -6.47 -1.37
N VAL A 81 3.63 -5.16 -1.53
CA VAL A 81 2.68 -4.13 -1.11
C VAL A 81 2.17 -3.41 -2.36
N ASP A 82 0.92 -3.68 -2.73
CA ASP A 82 0.22 -2.99 -3.80
C ASP A 82 -0.51 -1.78 -3.21
N VAL A 83 -0.24 -0.60 -3.74
CA VAL A 83 -0.89 0.66 -3.36
C VAL A 83 -1.68 1.17 -4.55
N THR A 84 -2.94 1.53 -4.33
CA THR A 84 -3.78 2.20 -5.32
C THR A 84 -4.40 3.44 -4.69
N SER A 85 -3.90 4.61 -5.08
CA SER A 85 -4.45 5.90 -4.68
C SER A 85 -5.52 6.30 -5.68
N SER A 86 -6.76 6.49 -5.22
CA SER A 86 -7.91 6.88 -6.05
C SER A 86 -8.50 8.18 -5.57
N TYR A 87 -8.63 9.15 -6.47
CA TYR A 87 -9.11 10.49 -6.15
C TYR A 87 -10.40 10.80 -6.91
N ASP A 88 -11.34 11.44 -6.24
CA ASP A 88 -12.52 12.01 -6.88
C ASP A 88 -12.25 13.50 -7.19
N PRO A 89 -12.25 13.92 -8.47
CA PRO A 89 -12.07 15.32 -8.86
C PRO A 89 -13.11 16.26 -8.28
N GLU A 90 -14.33 15.77 -8.04
CA GLU A 90 -15.43 16.60 -7.53
C GLU A 90 -15.23 16.94 -6.06
N THR A 91 -14.54 16.08 -5.31
CA THR A 91 -14.23 16.28 -3.89
C THR A 91 -12.79 16.68 -3.64
N TRP A 92 -12.00 16.90 -4.70
CA TRP A 92 -10.60 17.31 -4.56
C TRP A 92 -10.49 18.70 -3.92
N ASP A 93 -9.85 18.74 -2.76
CA ASP A 93 -9.63 19.95 -1.96
C ASP A 93 -8.15 20.32 -1.85
N GLY A 94 -7.28 19.61 -2.56
CA GLY A 94 -5.84 19.86 -2.57
C GLY A 94 -5.46 21.19 -3.21
N LEU A 95 -4.34 21.75 -2.74
CA LEU A 95 -3.88 23.08 -3.16
C LEU A 95 -3.48 23.17 -4.63
N PHE A 96 -3.02 22.06 -5.21
CA PHE A 96 -2.58 21.98 -6.61
C PHE A 96 -3.62 21.24 -7.46
N PRO A 97 -3.66 21.45 -8.78
CA PRO A 97 -4.53 20.67 -9.65
C PRO A 97 -4.25 19.17 -9.50
N LEU A 98 -5.30 18.37 -9.35
CA LEU A 98 -5.19 16.94 -9.10
C LEU A 98 -4.31 16.20 -10.13
N GLY A 99 -4.45 16.53 -11.42
CA GLY A 99 -3.61 15.95 -12.47
C GLY A 99 -2.11 16.26 -12.28
N ASP A 100 -1.77 17.49 -11.89
CA ASP A 100 -0.38 17.88 -11.61
C ASP A 100 0.13 17.17 -10.35
N THR A 101 -0.72 17.03 -9.32
CA THR A 101 -0.38 16.28 -8.11
C THR A 101 -0.05 14.82 -8.41
N LEU A 102 -0.89 14.15 -9.20
CA LEU A 102 -0.65 12.76 -9.60
C LEU A 102 0.64 12.61 -10.42
N ARG A 103 0.88 13.52 -11.38
CA ARG A 103 2.13 13.54 -12.16
C ARG A 103 3.36 13.76 -11.29
N ALA A 104 3.29 14.67 -10.32
CA ALA A 104 4.40 14.94 -9.42
C ALA A 104 4.73 13.72 -8.54
N ARG A 105 3.71 13.04 -8.00
CA ARG A 105 3.87 11.77 -7.25
C ARG A 105 4.45 10.68 -8.13
N TYR A 106 3.95 10.52 -9.36
CA TYR A 106 4.46 9.58 -10.35
C TYR A 106 5.95 9.81 -10.66
N HIS A 107 6.37 11.07 -10.83
CA HIS A 107 7.78 11.40 -11.04
C HIS A 107 8.65 11.02 -9.84
N VAL A 108 8.18 11.20 -8.61
CA VAL A 108 8.91 10.76 -7.41
C VAL A 108 9.07 9.25 -7.43
N LEU A 109 7.99 8.49 -7.66
CA LEU A 109 8.02 7.03 -7.73
C LEU A 109 9.08 6.54 -8.71
N LYS A 110 9.15 7.12 -9.92
CA LYS A 110 10.17 6.78 -10.94
C LYS A 110 11.63 6.99 -10.50
N THR A 111 11.89 7.79 -9.47
CA THR A 111 13.25 8.15 -9.04
C THR A 111 13.77 7.32 -7.87
N ILE A 112 12.93 6.50 -7.25
CA ILE A 112 13.29 5.79 -6.04
C ILE A 112 14.01 4.49 -6.40
N ARG A 113 15.24 4.36 -5.89
CA ARG A 113 16.08 3.16 -6.09
C ARG A 113 16.03 2.20 -4.91
N ASP A 114 15.75 2.71 -3.73
CA ASP A 114 15.80 1.96 -2.47
C ASP A 114 14.48 1.25 -2.14
N ILE A 115 13.48 1.39 -3.01
CA ILE A 115 12.25 0.61 -2.99
C ILE A 115 12.12 -0.01 -4.38
N ASP A 116 11.98 -1.33 -4.43
CA ASP A 116 11.78 -2.03 -5.69
C ASP A 116 10.33 -1.80 -6.13
N ILE A 117 10.16 -0.91 -7.10
CA ILE A 117 8.87 -0.58 -7.68
C ILE A 117 8.71 -1.36 -8.97
N SER A 118 7.90 -2.42 -8.93
CA SER A 118 7.79 -3.35 -10.06
C SER A 118 6.65 -3.03 -11.04
N ALA A 119 5.76 -2.10 -10.70
CA ALA A 119 4.74 -1.57 -11.62
C ALA A 119 4.28 -0.17 -11.20
N VAL A 120 3.97 0.69 -12.16
CA VAL A 120 3.27 1.97 -11.94
C VAL A 120 2.26 2.22 -13.07
N CYS A 121 1.02 2.53 -12.72
CA CYS A 121 -0.05 2.90 -13.65
C CYS A 121 -0.65 4.24 -13.22
N LEU A 122 -0.74 5.18 -14.17
CA LEU A 122 -1.38 6.48 -13.99
C LEU A 122 -2.54 6.59 -14.98
N ASP A 123 -3.76 6.78 -14.47
CA ASP A 123 -4.94 7.07 -15.28
C ASP A 123 -5.54 8.41 -14.82
N GLU A 124 -5.32 9.47 -15.60
CA GLU A 124 -5.84 10.80 -15.29
C GLU A 124 -7.35 10.95 -15.56
N LYS A 125 -7.98 10.02 -16.29
CA LYS A 125 -9.44 10.03 -16.48
C LYS A 125 -10.14 9.41 -15.28
N ALA A 126 -9.51 8.42 -14.67
CA ALA A 126 -9.96 7.79 -13.43
C ALA A 126 -9.31 8.42 -12.17
N PHE A 127 -8.39 9.38 -12.35
CA PHE A 127 -7.57 10.00 -11.31
C PHE A 127 -7.00 8.99 -10.31
N LEU A 128 -6.31 8.00 -10.89
CA LEU A 128 -5.81 6.83 -10.18
C LEU A 128 -4.30 6.69 -10.39
N LEU A 129 -3.60 6.38 -9.31
CA LEU A 129 -2.19 6.03 -9.29
C LEU A 129 -2.01 4.69 -8.57
N SER A 130 -1.62 3.66 -9.31
CA SER A 130 -1.30 2.35 -8.74
C SER A 130 0.19 2.09 -8.84
N TYR A 131 0.78 1.55 -7.77
CA TYR A 131 2.15 1.09 -7.78
C TYR A 131 2.35 -0.08 -6.81
N ARG A 132 3.45 -0.81 -7.01
CA ARG A 132 3.82 -1.95 -6.17
C ARG A 132 5.17 -1.73 -5.55
N LEU A 133 5.30 -2.00 -4.26
CA LEU A 133 6.56 -1.97 -3.52
C LEU A 133 6.90 -3.40 -3.09
N HIS A 134 8.16 -3.79 -3.16
CA HIS A 134 8.65 -4.98 -2.43
C HIS A 134 9.30 -4.53 -1.12
N TRP A 135 8.83 -5.11 -0.01
CA TRP A 135 9.26 -4.78 1.34
C TRP A 135 9.90 -5.98 2.00
N GLN A 136 11.16 -5.87 2.42
CA GLN A 136 11.84 -6.95 3.12
C GLN A 136 11.66 -6.78 4.63
N ALA A 137 10.86 -7.64 5.26
CA ALA A 137 10.75 -7.65 6.72
C ALA A 137 12.04 -8.19 7.37
N LEU A 138 12.36 -7.70 8.55
CA LEU A 138 13.49 -8.19 9.35
C LEU A 138 13.05 -9.38 10.22
N GLU A 139 13.96 -10.32 10.54
CA GLU A 139 13.64 -11.57 11.25
C GLU A 139 13.06 -11.38 12.67
N GLU A 140 13.33 -10.25 13.32
CA GLU A 140 12.79 -9.91 14.64
C GLU A 140 11.77 -8.76 14.60
N GLU A 141 11.33 -8.39 13.39
CA GLU A 141 10.40 -7.28 13.21
C GLU A 141 8.98 -7.65 13.65
N ASP A 142 8.43 -6.77 14.47
CA ASP A 142 7.03 -6.36 14.46
C ASP A 142 6.21 -6.41 13.17
N LEU A 143 5.04 -7.05 13.07
CA LEU A 143 4.15 -6.71 11.94
C LEU A 143 3.66 -5.25 12.05
N ASP A 144 3.44 -4.74 13.26
CA ASP A 144 3.04 -3.34 13.51
C ASP A 144 4.16 -2.38 13.04
N SER A 145 5.40 -2.62 13.46
CA SER A 145 6.57 -1.83 13.05
C SER A 145 6.80 -1.86 11.55
N MET A 146 6.67 -3.04 10.91
CA MET A 146 6.79 -3.18 9.46
C MET A 146 5.74 -2.33 8.74
N LEU A 147 4.47 -2.46 9.13
CA LEU A 147 3.38 -1.70 8.50
C LEU A 147 3.46 -0.20 8.79
N LEU A 148 3.92 0.19 9.98
CA LEU A 148 4.21 1.59 10.30
C LEU A 148 5.28 2.14 9.36
N ALA A 149 6.35 1.40 9.13
CA ALA A 149 7.40 1.79 8.20
C ALA A 149 6.88 1.91 6.75
N VAL A 150 5.97 1.01 6.33
CA VAL A 150 5.26 1.13 5.05
C VAL A 150 4.39 2.40 4.99
N CYS A 151 3.62 2.70 6.05
CA CYS A 151 2.83 3.94 6.13
C CYS A 151 3.71 5.19 5.98
N VAL A 152 4.83 5.23 6.73
CA VAL A 152 5.80 6.34 6.67
C VAL A 152 6.42 6.44 5.28
N ALA A 153 6.77 5.32 4.67
CA ALA A 153 7.32 5.29 3.32
C ALA A 153 6.33 5.90 2.32
N ILE A 154 5.07 5.42 2.30
CA ILE A 154 4.01 5.93 1.43
C ILE A 154 3.77 7.43 1.67
N GLY A 155 3.65 7.87 2.92
CA GLY A 155 3.50 9.29 3.25
C GLY A 155 4.69 10.16 2.82
N THR A 156 5.89 9.60 2.85
CA THR A 156 7.10 10.29 2.36
C THR A 156 7.06 10.47 0.83
N LEU A 157 6.51 9.52 0.08
CA LEU A 157 6.31 9.63 -1.37
C LEU A 157 5.41 10.82 -1.71
N GLU A 158 4.30 10.92 -0.99
CA GLU A 158 3.36 12.01 -1.11
C GLU A 158 4.00 13.37 -0.82
N ASN A 159 4.70 13.49 0.32
CA ASN A 159 5.38 14.72 0.70
C ASN A 159 6.40 15.17 -0.34
N ARG A 160 7.20 14.25 -0.87
CA ARG A 160 8.15 14.53 -1.95
C ARG A 160 7.46 14.96 -3.24
N GLY A 161 6.29 14.40 -3.54
CA GLY A 161 5.46 14.84 -4.67
C GLY A 161 5.03 16.30 -4.51
N ASN A 162 4.54 16.65 -3.33
CA ASN A 162 4.15 18.02 -3.00
C ASN A 162 5.34 18.98 -3.06
N GLU A 163 6.51 18.61 -2.54
CA GLU A 163 7.74 19.42 -2.65
C GLU A 163 8.09 19.75 -4.11
N ARG A 164 7.91 18.81 -5.05
CA ARG A 164 8.14 19.08 -6.47
C ARG A 164 7.20 20.16 -7.02
N LEU A 165 5.93 20.18 -6.58
CA LEU A 165 4.96 21.19 -6.99
C LEU A 165 5.31 22.57 -6.41
N TRP A 166 5.73 22.60 -5.15
CA TRP A 166 6.13 23.83 -4.46
C TRP A 166 7.39 24.48 -5.03
N TYR A 167 8.40 23.66 -5.32
CA TYR A 167 9.75 24.15 -5.64
C TYR A 167 10.15 23.95 -7.11
N GLY A 168 9.20 23.54 -7.97
CA GLY A 168 9.41 23.41 -9.41
C GLY A 168 10.44 22.33 -9.74
N GLY A 169 10.17 21.09 -9.34
CA GLY A 169 11.04 19.95 -9.64
C GLY A 169 11.41 19.93 -11.12
N ARG A 170 12.71 19.99 -11.44
CA ARG A 170 13.18 20.04 -12.84
C ARG A 170 12.62 18.86 -13.64
N ASP A 171 11.90 19.17 -14.70
CA ASP A 171 11.50 18.22 -15.73
C ASP A 171 12.68 18.02 -16.67
N GLU A 172 13.40 16.91 -16.52
CA GLU A 172 14.42 16.53 -17.50
C GLU A 172 13.89 15.65 -18.63
N ASN A 173 12.63 15.20 -18.60
CA ASN A 173 12.04 14.45 -19.71
C ASN A 173 10.52 14.62 -19.77
N GLY A 174 10.04 15.52 -20.63
CA GLY A 174 8.65 15.58 -21.11
C GLY A 174 8.32 14.43 -22.06
N GLY A 175 8.68 13.20 -21.68
CA GLY A 175 8.37 11.98 -22.41
C GLY A 175 7.00 11.49 -22.00
N ASN A 176 6.11 11.37 -22.98
CA ASN A 176 4.77 10.83 -22.86
C ASN A 176 4.84 9.31 -22.63
N ASP A 177 5.42 8.88 -21.50
CA ASP A 177 5.48 7.48 -21.05
C ASP A 177 4.17 7.12 -20.34
N PHE A 178 3.04 7.29 -21.02
CA PHE A 178 1.76 6.75 -20.55
C PHE A 178 1.68 5.29 -21.01
N CYS A 179 1.22 4.41 -20.12
CA CYS A 179 1.31 2.94 -20.23
C CYS A 179 1.09 2.36 -21.65
N PRO A 180 1.75 1.24 -21.99
CA PRO A 180 1.60 0.56 -23.28
C PRO A 180 0.17 0.10 -23.57
#